data_AF-A0AA40SQY5-F1
#
_entry.id   AF-A0AA40SQY5-F1
#
_cell.length_a   1.000
_cell.length_b   1.000
_cell.length_c   1.000
_cell.angle_alpha   90.00
_cell.angle_beta   90.00
_cell.angle_gamma   90.00
#
_symmetry.space_group_name_H-M   'P 1'
#
loop_
_entity.id
_entity.type
_entity.pdbx_description
1 polymer ?
#
loop_
_entity_poly.entity_id
_entity_poly.type
_entity_poly.pdbx_seq_one_letter_code
_entity_poly.pdbx_strand_id
1 'polypeptide(L)'
;MPKVDLVGKLDLVGKLAHARERVEAAETARPVSEVPLYATLVRKEALIREEQQAALTALARDLMRRRRHKAERITENTLIRVAIDLLLAHEDRLRGASESELRKSVTPGPPNSTNPAPAKSRPPASRESRTSASVESRTSRDRQISDAAEAPPVTPPTFGVPR
;
A
#
# COMPACT_ATOMS: atom_id res chain seq x y z
N MET A 1 21.62 -61.09 -22.65
CA MET A 1 21.52 -60.51 -21.30
C MET A 1 22.18 -59.15 -21.30
N PRO A 2 21.46 -58.03 -21.10
CA PRO A 2 22.09 -56.72 -21.03
C PRO A 2 22.70 -56.48 -19.64
N LYS A 3 24.00 -56.21 -19.59
CA LYS A 3 24.68 -55.72 -18.38
C LYS A 3 24.28 -54.27 -18.17
N VAL A 4 23.61 -53.99 -17.06
CA VAL A 4 23.20 -52.64 -16.68
C VAL A 4 24.38 -51.95 -16.01
N ASP A 5 24.83 -50.83 -16.57
CA ASP A 5 26.02 -50.10 -16.14
C ASP A 5 25.94 -49.66 -14.67
N LEU A 6 26.83 -50.23 -13.85
CA LEU A 6 26.94 -49.97 -12.41
C LEU A 6 27.69 -48.65 -12.11
N VAL A 7 28.33 -48.06 -13.11
CA VAL A 7 29.22 -46.88 -12.97
C VAL A 7 28.43 -45.57 -12.80
N GLY A 8 27.26 -45.43 -13.42
CA GLY A 8 26.43 -44.21 -13.29
C GLY A 8 25.73 -44.05 -11.94
N LYS A 9 25.54 -45.15 -11.19
CA LYS A 9 24.92 -45.12 -9.86
C LYS A 9 25.87 -44.64 -8.76
N LEU A 10 27.18 -44.82 -8.93
CA LEU A 10 28.19 -44.45 -7.95
C LEU A 10 28.46 -42.93 -7.92
N ASP A 11 28.36 -42.26 -9.07
CA ASP A 11 28.56 -40.81 -9.21
C ASP A 11 27.40 -40.00 -8.59
N LEU A 12 26.18 -40.56 -8.55
CA LEU A 12 25.03 -39.93 -7.91
C LEU A 12 25.17 -39.86 -6.39
N VAL A 13 25.76 -40.88 -5.77
CA VAL A 13 26.01 -40.93 -4.32
C VAL A 13 27.04 -39.87 -3.91
N GLY A 14 28.10 -39.69 -4.70
CA GLY A 14 29.10 -38.64 -4.48
C GLY A 14 28.53 -37.22 -4.62
N LYS A 15 27.68 -36.99 -5.64
CA LYS A 15 26.99 -35.70 -5.83
C LYS A 15 26.00 -35.39 -4.71
N LEU A 16 25.30 -36.40 -4.19
CA LEU A 16 24.40 -36.25 -3.04
C LEU A 16 25.16 -35.97 -1.74
N ALA A 17 26.32 -36.59 -1.52
CA ALA A 17 27.17 -36.31 -0.36
C ALA A 17 27.66 -34.87 -0.36
N HIS A 18 28.19 -34.39 -1.49
CA HIS A 18 28.64 -33.01 -1.62
C HIS A 18 27.50 -31.99 -1.51
N ALA A 19 26.30 -32.33 -2.00
CA ALA A 19 25.12 -31.49 -1.82
C ALA A 19 24.72 -31.39 -0.34
N ARG A 20 24.82 -32.49 0.43
CA ARG A 20 24.54 -32.50 1.87
C ARG A 20 25.57 -31.69 2.66
N GLU A 21 26.85 -31.86 2.39
CA GLU A 21 27.91 -31.07 3.04
C GLU A 21 27.74 -29.57 2.79
N ARG A 22 27.33 -29.18 1.58
CA ARG A 22 27.04 -27.79 1.25
C ARG A 22 25.80 -27.25 1.97
N VAL A 23 24.80 -28.08 2.23
CA VAL A 23 23.62 -27.71 3.00
C VAL A 23 23.97 -27.58 4.48
N GLU A 24 24.71 -28.53 5.06
CA GLU A 24 25.16 -28.47 6.46
C GLU A 24 26.11 -27.31 6.73
N ALA A 25 27.05 -27.01 5.83
CA ALA A 25 27.91 -25.84 5.92
C ALA A 25 27.14 -24.52 5.80
N ALA A 26 26.04 -24.50 5.02
CA ALA A 26 25.16 -23.33 4.91
C ALA A 26 24.23 -23.17 6.13
N GLU A 27 23.94 -24.27 6.83
CA GLU A 27 23.09 -24.32 8.02
C GLU A 27 23.85 -23.86 9.27
N THR A 28 25.11 -24.28 9.41
CA THR A 28 26.00 -23.88 10.52
C THR A 28 26.50 -22.43 10.48
N ALA A 29 26.44 -21.77 9.31
CA ALA A 29 26.91 -20.39 9.13
C ALA A 29 25.85 -19.29 9.37
N ARG A 30 24.61 -19.64 9.74
CA ARG A 30 23.55 -18.65 10.00
C ARG A 30 23.58 -18.21 11.47
N PRO A 31 23.74 -16.91 11.78
CA PRO A 31 23.54 -16.43 13.13
C PRO A 31 22.08 -16.66 13.55
N VAL A 32 21.90 -17.50 14.56
CA VAL A 32 20.61 -17.99 15.04
C VAL A 32 20.01 -16.94 15.99
N SER A 33 19.02 -16.17 15.52
CA SER A 33 17.90 -15.91 16.42
C SER A 33 17.08 -17.20 16.41
N GLU A 34 17.07 -17.92 17.54
CA GLU A 34 16.54 -19.28 17.65
C GLU A 34 15.07 -19.41 17.23
N VAL A 35 14.33 -18.30 17.22
CA VAL A 35 12.94 -18.20 16.79
C VAL A 35 12.84 -17.27 15.58
N PRO A 36 12.14 -17.66 14.50
CA PRO A 36 11.93 -16.77 13.37
C PRO A 36 11.01 -15.61 13.75
N LEU A 37 11.25 -14.41 13.20
CA LEU A 37 10.50 -13.20 13.54
C LEU A 37 8.98 -13.36 13.41
N TYR A 38 8.48 -14.10 12.42
CA TYR A 38 7.04 -14.29 12.26
C TYR A 38 6.40 -15.03 13.44
N ALA A 39 7.14 -15.90 14.13
CA ALA A 39 6.65 -16.67 15.27
C ALA A 39 6.59 -15.86 16.56
N THR A 40 7.22 -14.66 16.58
CA THR A 40 7.14 -13.74 17.73
C THR A 40 6.05 -12.68 17.57
N LEU A 41 5.37 -12.62 16.41
CA LEU A 41 4.40 -11.57 16.08
C LEU A 41 2.96 -12.09 16.17
N VAL A 42 2.05 -11.21 16.58
CA VAL A 42 0.61 -11.49 16.64
C VAL A 42 -0.08 -11.05 15.35
N ARG A 43 -0.97 -11.89 14.82
CA ARG A 43 -1.78 -11.56 13.64
C ARG A 43 -2.80 -10.46 13.98
N LYS A 44 -2.80 -9.39 13.19
CA LYS A 44 -3.79 -8.33 13.25
C LYS A 44 -4.44 -8.16 11.88
N GLU A 45 -5.77 -8.25 11.84
CA GLU A 45 -6.56 -7.85 10.66
C GLU A 45 -6.73 -6.33 10.68
N ALA A 46 -6.47 -5.68 9.53
CA ALA A 46 -6.60 -4.24 9.34
C ALA A 46 -7.24 -3.95 7.99
N LEU A 47 -8.22 -3.04 7.99
CA LEU A 47 -8.79 -2.50 6.75
C LEU A 47 -8.01 -1.25 6.38
N ILE A 48 -7.38 -1.28 5.22
CA ILE A 48 -6.64 -0.17 4.65
C ILE A 48 -7.21 0.17 3.27
N ARG A 49 -7.08 1.43 2.89
CA ARG A 49 -7.57 1.93 1.61
C ARG A 49 -6.70 1.40 0.47
N GLU A 50 -7.26 1.25 -0.73
CA GLU A 50 -6.55 0.68 -1.88
C GLU A 50 -5.30 1.49 -2.25
N GLU A 51 -5.39 2.82 -2.16
CA GLU A 51 -4.25 3.70 -2.40
C GLU A 51 -3.15 3.54 -1.35
N GLN A 52 -3.50 3.23 -0.09
CA GLN A 52 -2.52 2.95 0.96
C GLN A 52 -1.79 1.65 0.67
N GLN A 53 -2.52 0.61 0.26
CA GLN A 53 -1.93 -0.68 -0.12
C GLN A 53 -0.95 -0.50 -1.29
N ALA A 54 -1.37 0.16 -2.37
CA ALA A 54 -0.52 0.41 -3.52
C ALA A 54 0.74 1.23 -3.15
N ALA A 55 0.58 2.27 -2.32
CA ALA A 55 1.69 3.09 -1.85
C ALA A 55 2.69 2.30 -0.99
N LEU A 56 2.21 1.44 -0.08
CA LEU A 56 3.07 0.59 0.74
C LEU A 56 3.84 -0.43 -0.11
N THR A 57 3.18 -1.07 -1.09
CA THR A 57 3.84 -1.99 -2.03
C THR A 57 4.96 -1.27 -2.81
N ALA A 58 4.68 -0.09 -3.36
CA ALA A 58 5.66 0.70 -4.11
C ALA A 58 6.84 1.10 -3.22
N LEU A 59 6.56 1.62 -2.02
CA LEU A 59 7.59 2.04 -1.07
C LEU A 59 8.49 0.87 -0.62
N ALA A 60 7.91 -0.29 -0.32
CA ALA A 60 8.67 -1.47 0.07
C ALA A 60 9.63 -1.92 -1.06
N ARG A 61 9.16 -1.93 -2.32
CA ARG A 61 9.99 -2.25 -3.49
C ARG A 61 11.13 -1.26 -3.67
N ASP A 62 10.84 0.03 -3.49
CA ASP A 62 11.83 1.10 -3.58
C ASP A 62 12.89 0.99 -2.49
N LEU A 63 12.50 0.75 -1.24
CA LEU A 63 13.44 0.54 -0.13
C LEU A 63 14.28 -0.73 -0.34
N MET A 64 13.67 -1.83 -0.79
CA MET A 64 14.41 -3.04 -1.14
C MET A 64 15.43 -2.85 -2.27
N ARG A 65 15.17 -1.93 -3.21
CA ARG A 65 16.11 -1.59 -4.29
C ARG A 65 17.24 -0.69 -3.80
N ARG A 66 16.95 0.25 -2.90
CA ARG A 66 17.92 1.24 -2.39
C ARG A 66 18.81 0.70 -1.25
N ARG A 67 18.38 -0.36 -0.55
CA ARG A 67 19.15 -0.90 0.59
C ARG A 67 20.53 -1.41 0.16
N ARG A 68 21.58 -1.01 0.89
CA ARG A 68 22.95 -1.48 0.68
C ARG A 68 23.18 -2.88 1.24
N HIS A 69 22.57 -3.17 2.39
CA HIS A 69 22.66 -4.47 3.07
C HIS A 69 21.40 -5.29 2.82
N LYS A 70 21.58 -6.57 2.47
CA LYS A 70 20.49 -7.47 2.07
C LYS A 70 20.07 -8.45 3.17
N ALA A 71 20.25 -8.09 4.44
CA ALA A 71 20.01 -8.97 5.59
C ALA A 71 18.52 -9.32 5.79
N GLU A 72 17.63 -8.32 5.89
CA GLU A 72 16.20 -8.55 6.16
C GLU A 72 15.31 -8.03 5.02
N ARG A 73 14.32 -8.82 4.59
CA ARG A 73 13.35 -8.41 3.58
C ARG A 73 12.39 -7.34 4.13
N ILE A 74 12.39 -6.17 3.50
CA ILE A 74 11.45 -5.10 3.82
C ILE A 74 10.12 -5.40 3.10
N THR A 75 9.04 -5.50 3.85
CA THR A 75 7.69 -5.80 3.36
C THR A 75 6.70 -4.72 3.80
N GLU A 76 5.49 -4.75 3.25
CA GLU A 76 4.36 -3.92 3.70
C GLU A 76 4.15 -4.06 5.21
N ASN A 77 4.18 -5.29 5.74
CA ASN A 77 4.06 -5.56 7.18
C ASN A 77 5.22 -4.95 7.99
N THR A 78 6.43 -4.87 7.44
CA THR A 78 7.53 -4.15 8.10
C THR A 78 7.25 -2.65 8.18
N LEU A 79 6.72 -2.06 7.11
CA LEU A 79 6.37 -0.63 7.08
C LEU A 79 5.19 -0.31 8.00
N ILE A 80 4.18 -1.18 8.07
CA ILE A 80 3.05 -1.02 8.99
C ILE A 80 3.53 -1.06 10.44
N ARG A 81 4.41 -2.01 10.80
CA ARG A 81 5.02 -2.05 12.14
C ARG A 81 5.77 -0.76 12.48
N VAL A 82 6.63 -0.29 11.58
CA VAL A 82 7.36 0.98 11.76
C VAL A 82 6.39 2.17 11.89
N ALA A 83 5.33 2.21 11.10
CA ALA A 83 4.32 3.27 11.18
C ALA A 83 3.59 3.27 12.54
N ILE A 84 3.30 2.09 13.09
CA ILE A 84 2.72 1.94 14.43
C ILE A 84 3.70 2.44 15.49
N ASP A 85 4.96 2.03 15.43
CA ASP A 85 5.99 2.48 16.38
C ASP A 85 6.15 4.01 16.34
N LEU A 86 6.16 4.60 15.13
CA LEU A 86 6.20 6.05 14.95
C LEU A 86 4.94 6.73 15.52
N LEU A 87 3.76 6.15 15.34
CA LEU A 87 2.52 6.71 15.88
C LEU A 87 2.50 6.69 17.41
N LEU A 88 2.90 5.57 18.01
CA LEU A 88 2.98 5.41 19.47
C LEU A 88 4.07 6.30 20.08
N ALA A 89 5.19 6.50 19.39
CA ALA A 89 6.22 7.44 19.82
C ALA A 89 5.78 8.92 19.84
N HIS A 90 4.66 9.26 19.20
CA HIS A 90 4.08 10.60 19.16
C HIS A 90 2.66 10.63 19.76
N GLU A 91 2.33 9.69 20.64
CA GLU A 91 0.99 9.59 21.26
C GLU A 91 0.59 10.87 22.01
N ASP A 92 1.58 11.55 22.60
CA ASP A 92 1.44 12.80 23.33
C ASP A 92 0.90 13.94 22.44
N ARG A 93 1.14 13.85 21.13
CA ARG A 93 0.71 14.82 20.12
C ARG A 93 -0.64 14.50 19.48
N LEU A 94 -1.17 13.28 19.65
CA LEU A 94 -2.44 12.89 19.06
C LEU A 94 -3.59 13.69 19.65
N ARG A 95 -4.24 14.50 18.82
CA ARG A 95 -5.39 15.34 19.19
C ARG A 95 -6.45 15.32 18.09
N GLY A 96 -7.72 15.26 18.49
CA GLY A 96 -8.87 15.23 17.58
C GLY A 96 -9.78 14.03 17.82
N ALA A 97 -10.94 14.04 17.16
CA ALA A 97 -11.97 13.01 17.25
C ALA A 97 -12.18 12.26 15.91
N SER A 98 -11.56 12.71 14.82
CA SER A 98 -11.60 12.02 13.52
C SER A 98 -10.22 11.56 13.05
N GLU A 99 -10.18 10.54 12.18
CA GLU A 99 -8.96 10.08 11.51
C GLU A 99 -8.19 11.25 10.88
N SER A 100 -8.91 12.19 10.27
CA SER A 100 -8.31 13.34 9.59
C SER A 100 -7.64 14.33 10.53
N GLU A 101 -8.20 14.55 11.72
CA GLU A 101 -7.65 15.42 12.76
C GLU A 101 -6.45 14.76 13.44
N LEU A 102 -6.58 13.47 13.80
CA LEU A 102 -5.49 12.68 14.35
C LEU A 102 -4.28 12.69 13.41
N ARG A 103 -4.50 12.45 12.11
CA ARG A 103 -3.44 12.50 11.09
C ARG A 103 -2.76 13.88 11.02
N LYS A 104 -3.53 14.97 11.04
CA LYS A 104 -2.99 16.34 11.03
C LYS A 104 -2.17 16.66 12.28
N SER A 105 -2.52 16.08 13.43
CA SER A 105 -1.81 16.33 14.69
C SER A 105 -0.39 15.73 14.75
N VAL A 106 -0.16 14.61 14.04
CA VAL A 106 1.14 13.91 14.04
C VAL A 106 1.93 14.03 12.74
N THR A 107 1.31 14.50 11.66
CA THR A 107 1.99 14.74 10.39
C THR A 107 2.36 16.22 10.31
N PRO A 108 3.65 16.59 10.29
CA PRO A 108 4.03 17.95 9.93
C PRO A 108 3.43 18.27 8.57
N GLY A 109 2.67 19.37 8.46
CA GLY A 109 2.14 19.80 7.17
C GLY A 109 3.24 19.80 6.11
N PRO A 110 2.98 19.32 4.88
CA PRO A 110 4.02 19.24 3.87
C PRO A 110 4.71 20.60 3.75
N PRO A 111 6.05 20.66 3.59
CA PRO A 111 6.66 21.91 3.13
C PRO A 111 5.96 22.28 1.83
N ASN A 112 5.23 23.39 1.85
CA ASN A 112 4.49 23.93 0.71
C ASN A 112 5.38 23.91 -0.55
N SER A 113 5.25 22.88 -1.37
CA SER A 113 5.78 22.91 -2.73
C SER A 113 4.75 23.64 -3.56
N THR A 114 5.19 24.74 -4.16
CA THR A 114 4.44 25.68 -5.02
C THR A 114 3.64 26.74 -4.26
N ASN A 115 4.36 27.75 -3.76
CA ASN A 115 3.88 29.12 -3.75
C ASN A 115 3.67 29.54 -5.22
N PRO A 116 2.44 29.73 -5.75
CA PRO A 116 2.30 30.61 -6.90
C PRO A 116 2.63 32.01 -6.39
N ALA A 117 3.63 32.65 -7.00
CA ALA A 117 3.98 34.04 -6.72
C ALA A 117 2.71 34.89 -6.55
N PRO A 118 2.65 35.84 -5.61
CA PRO A 118 1.53 36.77 -5.55
C PRO A 118 1.46 37.47 -6.90
N ALA A 119 0.46 37.13 -7.71
CA ALA A 119 0.14 37.85 -8.91
C ALA A 119 -0.07 39.29 -8.46
N LYS A 120 0.90 40.14 -8.83
CA LYS A 120 0.87 41.58 -8.56
C LYS A 120 -0.51 42.08 -8.92
N SER A 121 -1.22 42.58 -7.91
CA SER A 121 -2.46 43.33 -8.04
C SER A 121 -2.28 44.41 -9.11
N ARG A 122 -2.81 44.15 -10.31
CA ARG A 122 -2.91 45.13 -11.38
C ARG A 122 -4.03 46.11 -10.99
N PRO A 123 -3.79 47.43 -10.95
CA PRO A 123 -4.82 48.38 -10.56
C PRO A 123 -5.94 48.44 -11.61
N PRO A 124 -7.19 48.75 -11.20
CA PRO A 124 -8.30 48.92 -12.13
C PRO A 124 -8.14 50.25 -12.87
N ALA A 125 -7.82 50.18 -14.16
CA ALA A 125 -8.00 51.32 -15.07
C ALA A 125 -9.49 51.40 -15.42
N SER A 126 -10.09 52.49 -14.96
CA SER A 126 -11.44 52.93 -15.29
C SER A 126 -11.60 53.36 -16.75
N ARG A 127 -12.82 53.18 -17.28
CA ARG A 127 -13.49 53.98 -18.34
C ARG A 127 -13.02 53.66 -19.79
N GLU A 128 -13.85 53.46 -20.83
CA GLU A 128 -15.16 54.00 -21.19
C GLU A 128 -15.98 53.06 -22.11
N SER A 129 -17.29 53.11 -21.92
CA SER A 129 -18.41 53.13 -22.88
C SER A 129 -18.14 52.86 -24.38
N ARG A 130 -18.86 51.87 -24.93
CA ARG A 130 -19.82 52.09 -26.04
C ARG A 130 -20.61 50.82 -26.43
N THR A 131 -21.95 50.96 -26.41
CA THR A 131 -22.95 50.55 -27.43
C THR A 131 -22.69 49.27 -28.22
N SER A 132 -23.60 48.33 -28.46
CA SER A 132 -25.06 48.30 -28.39
C SER A 132 -25.51 46.94 -28.97
N ALA A 133 -26.73 46.54 -28.61
CA ALA A 133 -27.62 45.72 -29.43
C ALA A 133 -27.33 44.20 -29.54
N SER A 134 -28.20 43.44 -28.87
CA SER A 134 -29.30 42.71 -29.53
C SER A 134 -29.34 41.20 -29.30
N VAL A 135 -30.59 40.74 -29.28
CA VAL A 135 -31.08 39.38 -29.53
C VAL A 135 -31.16 38.43 -28.32
N GLU A 136 -32.35 38.51 -27.70
CA GLU A 136 -33.30 37.40 -27.54
C GLU A 136 -32.73 36.00 -27.27
N SER A 137 -33.18 35.36 -26.19
CA SER A 137 -34.30 34.40 -26.29
C SER A 137 -34.53 33.59 -25.01
N ARG A 138 -35.82 33.58 -24.63
CA ARG A 138 -36.59 32.43 -24.16
C ARG A 138 -36.35 31.92 -22.73
N THR A 139 -37.18 32.53 -21.89
CA THR A 139 -37.91 31.98 -20.75
C THR A 139 -38.31 30.49 -20.81
N SER A 140 -38.14 29.85 -19.64
CA SER A 140 -39.11 29.00 -18.94
C SER A 140 -39.55 27.66 -19.54
N ARG A 141 -39.14 26.58 -18.85
CA ARG A 141 -39.86 25.32 -18.54
C ARG A 141 -38.94 24.59 -17.55
N ASP A 142 -39.20 24.53 -16.25
CA ASP A 142 -40.36 24.00 -15.52
C ASP A 142 -40.73 22.57 -15.93
N ARG A 143 -40.96 21.74 -14.89
CA ARG A 143 -41.18 20.28 -14.84
C ARG A 143 -39.93 19.39 -14.82
N GLN A 144 -39.85 18.27 -14.10
CA GLN A 144 -40.52 17.69 -12.94
C GLN A 144 -40.01 16.22 -12.90
N ILE A 145 -40.01 15.60 -11.71
CA ILE A 145 -40.33 14.17 -11.48
C ILE A 145 -39.21 13.12 -11.73
N SER A 146 -38.78 12.58 -10.59
CA SER A 146 -38.43 11.19 -10.21
C SER A 146 -38.08 10.16 -11.29
N ASP A 147 -37.08 9.33 -10.98
CA ASP A 147 -37.38 7.90 -10.84
C ASP A 147 -36.42 7.17 -9.89
N ALA A 148 -37.02 6.28 -9.10
CA ALA A 148 -36.37 5.32 -8.21
C ALA A 148 -36.60 3.94 -8.82
N ALA A 149 -35.52 3.19 -9.07
CA ALA A 149 -35.57 1.76 -9.37
C ALA A 149 -34.22 1.17 -8.90
N GLU A 150 -34.12 0.68 -7.68
CA GLU A 150 -34.46 -0.70 -7.28
C GLU A 150 -33.52 -1.72 -7.93
N ALA A 151 -32.40 -1.96 -7.24
CA ALA A 151 -31.49 -3.05 -7.55
C ALA A 151 -32.09 -4.39 -7.03
N PRO A 152 -32.02 -5.49 -7.80
CA PRO A 152 -32.60 -6.76 -7.37
C PRO A 152 -31.82 -7.39 -6.20
N PRO A 153 -32.50 -8.08 -5.26
CA PRO A 153 -31.83 -8.74 -4.14
C PRO A 153 -31.04 -9.97 -4.60
N VAL A 154 -29.74 -9.97 -4.31
CA VAL A 154 -28.85 -11.13 -4.48
C VAL A 154 -29.13 -12.12 -3.35
N THR A 155 -29.63 -13.30 -3.69
CA THR A 155 -29.80 -14.42 -2.74
C THR A 155 -28.45 -15.11 -2.50
N PRO A 156 -28.06 -15.40 -1.24
CA PRO A 156 -26.89 -16.23 -0.96
C PRO A 156 -27.21 -17.73 -1.11
N PRO A 157 -26.25 -18.57 -1.54
CA PRO A 157 -26.47 -20.00 -1.70
C PRO A 157 -26.57 -20.74 -0.35
N THR A 158 -27.62 -21.55 -0.22
CA THR A 158 -27.84 -22.50 0.87
C THR A 158 -26.80 -23.63 0.81
N PHE A 159 -25.86 -23.66 1.76
CA PHE A 159 -24.99 -24.82 1.95
C PHE A 159 -25.72 -25.86 2.80
N GLY A 160 -26.03 -27.00 2.18
CA GLY A 160 -26.59 -28.17 2.84
C GLY A 160 -25.59 -28.81 3.80
N VAL A 161 -26.05 -29.10 5.01
CA VAL A 161 -25.31 -29.86 6.02
C VAL A 161 -25.56 -31.35 5.77
N PRO A 162 -24.53 -32.19 5.53
CA PRO A 162 -24.71 -33.63 5.48
C PRO A 162 -24.88 -34.21 6.90
N ARG A 163 -25.77 -35.20 6.99
CA ARG A 163 -26.10 -35.98 8.20
C ARG A 163 -24.98 -36.90 8.64
#